data_AF-A0A9D6CFB7-F1
#
_entry.id   AF-A0A9D6CFB7-F1
#
_cell.length_a   1.000
_cell.length_b   1.000
_cell.length_c   1.000
_cell.angle_alpha   90.00
_cell.angle_beta   90.00
_cell.angle_gamma   90.00
#
_symmetry.space_group_name_H-M   'P 1'
#
loop_
_entity.id
_entity.type
_entity.pdbx_description
1 polymer ?
#
loop_
_entity_poly.entity_id
_entity_poly.type
_entity_poly.pdbx_seq_one_letter_code
_entity_poly.pdbx_strand_id
1 'polypeptide(L)'
;MLWLKAFHIVMVVSWFAGLFYLPRIFVNLAMETNDAAYDRLLLMAGKLYRFVSPIMWLTLITGVWLWLAYWLPTMGWLWLKVVLVAGLVGYHHVCRKLLRQFEARQNTKSHVWFRWFNEIPVIVLLIVVLLVVLKPF
;
A
#
# COMPACT_ATOMS: atom_id res chain seq x y z
N MET A 1 -8.38 -24.56 3.00
CA MET A 1 -8.86 -23.18 3.26
C MET A 1 -8.03 -22.41 4.29
N LEU A 2 -7.58 -23.01 5.40
CA LEU A 2 -6.76 -22.32 6.41
C LEU A 2 -5.39 -21.86 5.86
N TRP A 3 -4.73 -22.71 5.07
CA TRP A 3 -3.48 -22.37 4.39
C TRP A 3 -3.60 -21.15 3.46
N LEU A 4 -4.68 -21.09 2.66
CA LEU A 4 -4.95 -19.94 1.79
C LEU A 4 -5.18 -18.65 2.60
N LYS A 5 -5.91 -18.73 3.73
CA LYS A 5 -6.09 -17.60 4.65
C LYS A 5 -4.75 -17.14 5.24
N ALA A 6 -3.93 -18.07 5.73
CA ALA A 6 -2.62 -17.75 6.28
C ALA A 6 -1.73 -17.08 5.22
N PHE A 7 -1.65 -17.65 4.01
CA PHE A 7 -0.89 -17.09 2.91
C PHE A 7 -1.39 -15.69 2.51
N HIS A 8 -2.71 -15.49 2.42
CA HIS A 8 -3.28 -14.17 2.16
C HIS A 8 -2.87 -13.14 3.21
N ILE A 9 -2.92 -13.49 4.50
CA ILE A 9 -2.49 -12.60 5.59
C ILE A 9 -1.01 -12.23 5.44
N VAL A 10 -0.13 -13.19 5.14
CA VAL A 10 1.30 -12.91 4.90
C VAL A 10 1.47 -11.92 3.75
N MET A 11 0.74 -12.09 2.65
CA MET A 11 0.79 -11.18 1.50
C MET A 11 0.28 -9.77 1.86
N VAL A 12 -0.84 -9.67 2.60
CA VAL A 12 -1.37 -8.39 3.10
C VAL A 12 -0.32 -7.67 3.94
N VAL A 13 0.25 -8.33 4.95
CA VAL A 13 1.26 -7.72 5.83
C VAL A 13 2.48 -7.28 5.04
N SER A 14 2.95 -8.12 4.11
CA SER A 14 4.10 -7.81 3.26
C SER A 14 3.84 -6.63 2.32
N TRP A 15 2.61 -6.52 1.79
CA TRP A 15 2.21 -5.38 0.96
C TRP A 15 2.12 -4.09 1.79
N PHE A 16 1.51 -4.13 2.96
CA PHE A 16 1.39 -2.99 3.86
C PHE A 16 2.76 -2.48 4.34
N ALA A 17 3.72 -3.36 4.60
CA ALA A 17 5.10 -2.95 4.91
C ALA A 17 5.67 -2.05 3.80
N GLY A 18 5.42 -2.41 2.53
CA GLY A 18 5.78 -1.59 1.38
C GLY A 18 5.02 -0.26 1.30
N LEU A 19 3.70 -0.29 1.55
CA LEU A 19 2.85 0.91 1.53
C LEU A 19 3.21 1.92 2.63
N PHE A 20 3.72 1.48 3.77
CA PHE A 20 4.24 2.36 4.82
C PHE A 20 5.66 2.86 4.52
N TYR A 21 6.52 1.97 4.03
CA TYR A 21 7.93 2.31 3.89
C TYR A 21 8.22 3.18 2.66
N LEU A 22 7.49 3.00 1.56
CA LEU A 22 7.72 3.76 0.32
C LEU A 22 7.42 5.27 0.47
N PRO A 23 6.26 5.70 1.00
CA PRO A 23 5.99 7.11 1.29
C PRO A 23 6.99 7.71 2.26
N ARG A 24 7.44 6.93 3.25
CA ARG A 24 8.48 7.37 4.18
C ARG A 24 9.79 7.67 3.47
N ILE A 25 10.17 6.89 2.46
CA ILE A 25 11.33 7.23 1.62
C ILE A 25 11.09 8.52 0.84
N PHE A 26 9.88 8.75 0.32
CA PHE A 26 9.54 10.01 -0.37
C PHE A 26 9.67 11.25 0.52
N VAL A 27 9.31 11.16 1.81
CA VAL A 27 9.55 12.23 2.78
C VAL A 27 11.04 12.59 2.84
N ASN A 28 11.92 11.58 2.92
CA ASN A 28 13.35 11.80 2.99
C ASN A 28 13.91 12.33 1.66
N LEU A 29 13.47 11.79 0.52
CA LEU A 29 13.83 12.31 -0.81
C LEU A 29 13.45 13.78 -0.99
N ALA A 30 12.32 14.22 -0.45
CA ALA A 30 11.88 15.61 -0.51
C ALA A 30 12.63 16.56 0.44
N MET A 31 13.42 16.03 1.38
CA MET A 31 14.25 16.82 2.31
C MET A 31 15.74 16.78 1.94
N GLU A 32 16.16 15.78 1.17
CA GLU A 32 17.57 15.54 0.89
C GLU A 32 18.14 16.55 -0.12
N THR A 33 19.28 17.14 0.23
CA THR A 33 20.01 18.10 -0.60
C THR A 33 21.29 17.51 -1.18
N ASN A 34 21.79 16.40 -0.62
CA ASN A 34 22.97 15.73 -1.10
C ASN A 34 22.63 14.73 -2.22
N ASP A 35 23.21 14.93 -3.40
CA ASP A 35 22.93 14.10 -4.58
C ASP A 35 23.24 12.61 -4.38
N ALA A 36 24.34 12.27 -3.71
CA ALA A 36 24.71 10.87 -3.50
C ALA A 36 23.73 10.16 -2.55
N ALA A 37 23.23 10.85 -1.53
CA ALA A 37 22.20 10.33 -0.64
C ALA A 37 20.84 10.23 -1.36
N TYR A 38 20.49 11.23 -2.17
CA TYR A 38 19.28 11.25 -2.98
C TYR A 38 19.21 10.05 -3.93
N ASP A 39 20.28 9.79 -4.70
CA ASP A 39 20.32 8.70 -5.67
C ASP A 39 20.22 7.32 -4.98
N ARG A 40 20.81 7.17 -3.79
CA ARG A 40 20.69 5.95 -2.98
C ARG A 40 19.25 5.72 -2.51
N LEU A 41 18.60 6.77 -1.97
CA LEU A 41 17.20 6.70 -1.54
C LEU A 41 16.27 6.40 -2.72
N LEU A 42 16.52 7.00 -3.88
CA LEU A 42 15.76 6.77 -5.09
C LEU A 42 15.89 5.31 -5.57
N LEU A 43 17.10 4.77 -5.55
CA LEU A 43 17.36 3.36 -5.86
C LEU A 43 16.65 2.43 -4.88
N MET A 44 16.66 2.74 -3.58
CA MET A 44 15.92 1.97 -2.57
C MET A 44 14.41 2.02 -2.81
N ALA A 45 13.85 3.20 -3.08
CA ALA A 45 12.43 3.36 -3.39
C ALA A 45 12.01 2.55 -4.63
N GLY A 46 12.83 2.60 -5.70
CA GLY A 46 12.58 1.86 -6.93
C GLY A 46 12.70 0.33 -6.77
N LYS A 47 13.64 -0.16 -5.97
CA LYS A 47 13.74 -1.59 -5.63
C LYS A 47 12.54 -2.03 -4.79
N LEU A 48 12.17 -1.25 -3.78
CA LEU A 48 11.03 -1.53 -2.91
C LEU A 48 9.72 -1.58 -3.70
N TYR A 49 9.46 -0.59 -4.57
CA TYR A 49 8.25 -0.56 -5.38
C TYR A 49 8.13 -1.81 -6.27
N ARG A 50 9.23 -2.22 -6.91
CA ARG A 50 9.27 -3.43 -7.74
C ARG A 50 9.08 -4.71 -6.94
N PHE A 51 9.60 -4.77 -5.72
CA PHE A 51 9.42 -5.92 -4.82
C PHE A 51 7.98 -6.04 -4.31
N VAL A 52 7.36 -4.91 -3.97
CA VAL A 52 6.03 -4.86 -3.36
C VAL A 52 4.90 -5.03 -4.38
N SER A 53 5.13 -4.61 -5.64
CA SER A 53 4.11 -4.71 -6.70
C SER A 53 3.59 -6.13 -6.99
N PRO A 54 4.42 -7.19 -7.13
CA PRO A 54 3.90 -8.55 -7.27
C PRO A 54 3.17 -9.03 -6.01
N ILE A 55 3.60 -8.61 -4.81
CA ILE A 55 2.96 -8.95 -3.53
C ILE A 55 1.55 -8.37 -3.45
N MET A 56 1.35 -7.14 -3.95
CA MET A 56 0.01 -6.57 -4.11
C MET A 56 -0.88 -7.49 -4.95
N TRP A 57 -0.41 -7.91 -6.13
CA TRP A 57 -1.19 -8.80 -6.99
C TRP A 57 -1.50 -10.14 -6.34
N LEU A 58 -0.53 -10.75 -5.65
CA LEU A 58 -0.75 -11.98 -4.88
C LEU A 58 -1.80 -11.76 -3.77
N THR A 59 -1.76 -10.62 -3.09
CA THR A 59 -2.76 -10.24 -2.08
C THR A 59 -4.16 -10.15 -2.68
N LEU A 60 -4.31 -9.50 -3.84
CA LEU A 60 -5.60 -9.36 -4.51
C LEU A 60 -6.14 -10.70 -5.01
N ILE A 61 -5.30 -11.51 -5.67
CA ILE A 61 -5.69 -12.83 -6.20
C ILE A 61 -6.14 -13.74 -5.05
N THR A 62 -5.36 -13.82 -3.98
CA THR A 62 -5.69 -14.66 -2.82
C THR A 62 -6.92 -14.12 -2.06
N GLY A 63 -7.13 -12.81 -2.04
CA GLY A 63 -8.32 -12.18 -1.46
C GLY A 63 -9.59 -12.49 -2.25
N VAL A 64 -9.55 -12.39 -3.58
CA VAL A 64 -10.65 -12.77 -4.47
C VAL A 64 -10.94 -14.26 -4.38
N TRP A 65 -9.90 -15.10 -4.35
CA TRP A 65 -10.08 -16.55 -4.17
C TRP A 65 -10.79 -16.85 -2.85
N LEU A 66 -10.35 -16.24 -1.75
CA LEU A 66 -11.06 -16.39 -0.46
C LEU A 66 -12.50 -15.91 -0.53
N TRP A 67 -12.77 -14.79 -1.19
CA TRP A 67 -14.14 -14.31 -1.33
C TRP A 67 -15.03 -15.31 -2.08
N LEU A 68 -14.58 -15.83 -3.22
CA LEU A 68 -15.31 -16.84 -4.00
C LEU A 68 -15.48 -18.16 -3.24
N ALA A 69 -14.45 -18.59 -2.50
CA ALA A 69 -14.47 -19.85 -1.77
C ALA A 69 -15.41 -19.85 -0.56
N TYR A 70 -15.63 -18.70 0.07
CA TYR A 70 -16.52 -18.56 1.23
C TYR A 70 -17.92 -18.04 0.85
N TRP A 71 -18.11 -17.56 -0.39
CA TRP A 71 -19.36 -17.04 -0.97
C TRP A 71 -20.26 -16.31 0.05
N LEU A 72 -19.83 -15.11 0.46
CA LEU A 72 -20.58 -14.24 1.38
C LEU A 72 -21.14 -13.01 0.65
N PRO A 73 -22.25 -13.14 -0.11
CA PRO A 73 -22.79 -12.04 -0.91
C PRO A 73 -23.48 -10.93 -0.09
N THR A 74 -23.84 -11.17 1.18
CA THR A 74 -24.77 -10.34 1.95
C THR A 74 -24.16 -9.49 3.07
N MET A 75 -22.85 -9.38 3.15
CA MET A 75 -22.16 -8.67 4.24
C MET A 75 -21.69 -7.29 3.76
N GLY A 76 -22.36 -6.20 4.14
CA GLY A 76 -21.99 -4.88 3.64
C GLY A 76 -20.58 -4.45 4.10
N TRP A 77 -20.10 -4.93 5.25
CA TRP A 77 -18.73 -4.65 5.70
C TRP A 77 -17.67 -5.16 4.70
N LEU A 78 -17.99 -6.24 3.97
CA LEU A 78 -17.09 -6.82 2.96
C LEU A 78 -16.98 -5.90 1.75
N TRP A 79 -18.10 -5.34 1.28
CA TRP A 79 -18.10 -4.38 0.17
C TRP A 79 -17.33 -3.12 0.52
N LEU A 80 -17.52 -2.58 1.73
CA LEU A 80 -16.75 -1.43 2.19
C LEU A 80 -15.25 -1.74 2.26
N LYS A 81 -14.88 -2.93 2.75
CA LYS A 81 -13.49 -3.40 2.73
C LYS A 81 -12.92 -3.46 1.30
N VAL A 82 -13.69 -3.97 0.33
CA VAL A 82 -13.26 -4.05 -1.07
C VAL A 82 -13.01 -2.66 -1.66
N VAL A 83 -13.88 -1.69 -1.39
CA VAL A 83 -13.68 -0.29 -1.80
C VAL A 83 -12.40 0.30 -1.20
N LEU A 84 -12.13 0.06 0.08
CA LEU A 84 -10.89 0.51 0.73
C LEU A 84 -9.64 -0.13 0.12
N VAL A 85 -9.69 -1.44 -0.16
CA VAL A 85 -8.58 -2.15 -0.83
C VAL A 85 -8.37 -1.60 -2.25
N ALA A 86 -9.43 -1.32 -3.00
CA ALA A 86 -9.33 -0.67 -4.31
C ALA A 86 -8.68 0.72 -4.20
N GLY A 87 -9.03 1.50 -3.16
CA GLY A 87 -8.37 2.75 -2.82
C GLY A 87 -6.87 2.59 -2.55
N LEU A 88 -6.46 1.54 -1.83
CA LEU A 88 -5.04 1.22 -1.59
C LEU A 88 -4.29 0.83 -2.86
N VAL A 89 -4.94 0.12 -3.80
CA VAL A 89 -4.37 -0.14 -5.12
C VAL A 89 -4.15 1.16 -5.88
N GLY A 90 -5.13 2.07 -5.85
CA GLY A 90 -5.00 3.42 -6.39
C GLY A 90 -3.81 4.17 -5.77
N TYR A 91 -3.69 4.13 -4.45
CA TYR A 91 -2.57 4.71 -3.70
C TYR A 91 -1.22 4.12 -4.14
N HIS A 92 -1.11 2.80 -4.28
CA HIS A 92 0.09 2.12 -4.78
C HIS A 92 0.49 2.61 -6.17
N HIS A 93 -0.47 2.87 -7.06
CA HIS A 93 -0.20 3.46 -8.37
C HIS A 93 0.19 4.94 -8.30
N VAL A 94 -0.39 5.72 -7.38
CA VAL A 94 0.05 7.10 -7.11
C VAL A 94 1.50 7.11 -6.63
N CYS A 95 1.91 6.18 -5.78
CA CYS A 95 3.31 6.03 -5.38
C CYS A 95 4.23 5.79 -6.59
N ARG A 96 3.81 5.03 -7.60
CA ARG A 96 4.57 4.87 -8.84
C ARG A 96 4.74 6.18 -9.59
N LYS A 97 3.67 6.98 -9.68
CA LYS A 97 3.71 8.29 -10.33
C LYS A 97 4.66 9.23 -9.60
N LEU A 98 4.60 9.28 -8.27
CA LEU A 98 5.49 10.09 -7.44
C LEU A 98 6.95 9.64 -7.57
N LEU A 99 7.21 8.33 -7.55
CA LEU A 99 8.54 7.78 -7.77
C LEU A 99 9.13 8.26 -9.11
N ARG A 100 8.36 8.20 -10.20
CA ARG A 100 8.79 8.72 -11.51
C ARG A 100 9.08 10.22 -11.50
N GLN A 101 8.34 11.00 -10.71
CA GLN A 101 8.61 12.44 -10.55
C GLN A 101 9.93 12.69 -9.79
N PHE A 102 10.23 11.88 -8.78
CA PHE A 102 11.54 11.92 -8.10
C PHE A 102 12.67 11.47 -9.03
N GLU A 103 12.46 10.44 -9.85
CA GLU A 103 13.42 10.00 -10.87
C GLU A 103 13.73 11.10 -11.88
N ALA A 104 12.71 11.85 -12.30
CA ALA A 104 12.84 13.00 -13.19
C ALA A 104 13.31 14.29 -12.49
N ARG A 105 13.52 14.28 -11.18
CA ARG A 105 13.80 15.47 -10.34
C ARG A 105 12.78 16.62 -10.53
N GLN A 106 11.53 16.28 -10.80
CA GLN A 106 10.42 17.21 -11.03
C GLN A 106 9.42 17.25 -9.87
N ASN A 107 9.79 16.72 -8.70
CA ASN A 107 8.92 16.77 -7.54
C ASN A 107 8.77 18.22 -7.03
N THR A 108 7.53 18.71 -7.03
CA THR A 108 7.16 20.04 -6.51
C THR A 108 6.49 20.00 -5.13
N LYS A 109 6.30 18.80 -4.57
CA LYS A 109 5.64 18.62 -3.27
C LYS A 109 6.64 18.68 -2.13
N SER A 110 6.25 19.35 -1.04
CA SER A 110 7.08 19.46 0.16
C SER A 110 7.09 18.17 0.98
N HIS A 111 8.10 18.02 1.82
CA HIS A 111 8.21 16.90 2.76
C HIS A 111 7.00 16.80 3.71
N VAL A 112 6.36 17.93 4.07
CA VAL A 112 5.13 17.94 4.90
C VAL A 112 3.97 17.27 4.19
N TRP A 113 3.83 17.51 2.88
CA TRP A 113 2.81 16.84 2.07
C TRP A 113 3.02 15.32 2.08
N PHE A 114 4.28 14.87 1.94
CA PHE A 114 4.60 13.44 2.00
C PHE A 114 4.39 12.82 3.38
N ARG A 115 4.51 13.58 4.48
CA ARG A 115 4.18 13.08 5.83
C ARG A 115 2.69 12.78 5.94
N TRP A 116 1.83 13.70 5.51
CA TRP A 116 0.39 13.45 5.46
C TRP A 116 0.03 12.30 4.52
N PHE A 117 0.69 12.22 3.36
CA PHE A 117 0.53 11.11 2.42
C PHE A 117 0.87 9.76 3.09
N ASN A 118 1.95 9.71 3.88
CA ASN A 118 2.36 8.52 4.64
C ASN A 118 1.33 8.02 5.67
N GLU A 119 0.47 8.89 6.20
CA GLU A 119 -0.56 8.49 7.18
C GLU A 119 -1.77 7.80 6.52
N ILE A 120 -2.00 8.01 5.23
CA ILE A 120 -3.18 7.45 4.52
C ILE A 120 -3.27 5.93 4.66
N PRO A 121 -2.21 5.13 4.41
CA PRO A 121 -2.28 3.68 4.58
C PRO A 121 -2.55 3.26 6.02
N VAL A 122 -2.14 4.06 7.03
CA VAL A 122 -2.33 3.73 8.45
C VAL A 122 -3.80 3.84 8.80
N ILE A 123 -4.43 4.94 8.38
CA ILE A 123 -5.86 5.19 8.59
C ILE A 123 -6.68 4.09 7.90
N VAL A 124 -6.35 3.76 6.64
CA VAL A 124 -7.06 2.71 5.92
C VAL A 124 -6.86 1.34 6.58
N LEU A 125 -5.66 1.01 7.06
CA LEU A 125 -5.42 -0.23 7.79
C LEU A 125 -6.31 -0.32 9.04
N LEU A 126 -6.35 0.75 9.83
CA LEU A 126 -7.17 0.81 11.04
C LEU A 126 -8.65 0.54 10.72
N ILE A 127 -9.20 1.23 9.71
CA ILE A 127 -10.60 1.05 9.29
C ILE A 127 -10.84 -0.39 8.80
N VAL A 128 -9.94 -0.94 7.96
CA VAL A 128 -10.07 -2.32 7.46
C VAL A 128 -10.03 -3.34 8.61
N VAL A 129 -9.16 -3.17 9.59
CA VAL A 129 -9.09 -4.05 10.77
C VAL A 129 -10.38 -3.97 11.58
N LEU A 130 -10.88 -2.76 11.87
CA LEU A 130 -12.14 -2.57 12.58
C LEU A 130 -13.32 -3.22 11.84
N LEU A 131 -13.40 -3.09 10.51
CA LEU A 131 -14.44 -3.74 9.70
C LEU A 131 -14.37 -5.27 9.80
N VAL A 132 -13.17 -5.85 9.75
CA VAL A 132 -12.99 -7.31 9.79
C VAL A 132 -13.27 -7.88 11.18
N VAL A 133 -12.95 -7.14 12.25
CA VAL A 133 -13.16 -7.55 13.63
C VAL A 133 -14.62 -7.37 14.06
N LEU A 134 -15.19 -6.18 13.83
CA LEU A 134 -16.53 -5.83 14.30
C LEU A 134 -17.64 -6.34 13.38
N LYS A 135 -17.36 -6.49 12.07
CA LYS A 135 -18.33 -6.91 11.03
C LYS A 135 -19.69 -6.20 11.16
N PRO A 136 -19.74 -4.86 11.15
CA PRO A 136 -20.88 -4.11 11.67
C PRO A 136 -22.20 -4.20 10.88
N PHE A 137 -22.29 -4.92 9.76
CA PHE A 137 -23.49 -5.10 8.94
C PHE A 137 -23.24 -6.09 7.79
#